data_AF-A0A0Q0VHK3-F1
#
_entry.id   AF-A0A0Q0VHK3-F1
#
_cell.length_a   1.000
_cell.length_b   1.000
_cell.length_c   1.000
_cell.angle_alpha   90.00
_cell.angle_beta   90.00
_cell.angle_gamma   90.00
#
_symmetry.space_group_name_H-M   'P 1'
#
loop_
_entity.id
_entity.type
_entity.pdbx_description
1 polymer ?
#
loop_
_entity_poly.entity_id
_entity_poly.type
_entity_poly.pdbx_seq_one_letter_code
_entity_poly.pdbx_strand_id
1 'polypeptide(L)'
;MKNFFFFNVLALLICTSAIAQETQIPVNSKISHVTVFISGAQIQRQTESVDIPQGVSQLVFTGVSSVIEAQSIQAKGEGNFTILSVAQQKNYLLERKNSDQKTAYLNNVTSLNDKIIALRNESDVYKAEEEMLIKNQVVMGPNVNYDLVKLKQALDFQKQRLTEAKNKQIEINKEVGKLQIELDKYRKQINEIDSKGPKNSNDIVVKVSAKTATKGKFQLTYMVNNAGWYPTYDIRATDVSSPIALVYKANVSQSSEEDWKNVKLTLSSGNPTTSSVKPSLGSYNIGFLSAGYFGTGTNSAIRSVKGRVVDTDANQVLPGVSVRVKNTSVGTVTDASGNFSLQIPVGANVLVFSYIGFDTQEQLINANQFNIRLRPSQQMLQEVVVTGYGEAKAMREKPAPVALRGMNSLTSNAVEVSTVEKQTNVTFDIQNPYTILSDGKQFSVDIGNYDFKADYEYYAAPKISSEAFLTAKISGFNEINLISGEANVFFEGTFLGKTLLDVQNAADTLTLSLGVDKNLVIKREKQKDFNERQFMGSSQRDSRHFVIDIKNRKSQAVNLIVQDQLPISTSNDISVEKQEISKAQLDESNGLLTWKMLLQPNEQKKLVLKYQVKYPKNKPVNIE
;
A
#
# COMPACT_ATOMS: atom_id res chain seq x y z
N MET A 1 68.20 -79.45 18.30
CA MET A 1 66.97 -79.39 19.13
C MET A 1 66.64 -77.92 19.40
N LYS A 2 65.46 -77.51 18.92
CA LYS A 2 64.53 -76.45 19.38
C LYS A 2 64.99 -75.01 19.69
N ASN A 3 64.39 -74.12 18.87
CA ASN A 3 63.66 -72.88 19.17
C ASN A 3 64.42 -71.61 19.56
N PHE A 4 64.36 -70.60 18.67
CA PHE A 4 64.30 -69.18 19.04
C PHE A 4 63.54 -68.33 17.97
N PHE A 5 62.51 -67.62 18.45
CA PHE A 5 62.06 -66.24 18.13
C PHE A 5 61.52 -65.76 16.75
N PHE A 6 60.26 -65.28 16.83
CA PHE A 6 59.71 -63.96 16.44
C PHE A 6 59.40 -63.54 14.98
N PHE A 7 58.11 -63.22 14.80
CA PHE A 7 57.50 -62.00 14.20
C PHE A 7 57.26 -61.83 12.67
N ASN A 8 55.96 -61.60 12.38
CA ASN A 8 55.34 -60.62 11.47
C ASN A 8 55.51 -60.69 9.94
N VAL A 9 54.40 -61.01 9.25
CA VAL A 9 53.91 -60.27 8.07
C VAL A 9 52.37 -60.23 8.12
N LEU A 10 51.80 -59.05 8.40
CA LEU A 10 50.38 -58.74 8.19
C LEU A 10 50.31 -57.70 7.06
N ALA A 11 49.71 -58.08 5.93
CA ALA A 11 49.57 -57.24 4.75
C ALA A 11 48.50 -56.15 4.97
N LEU A 12 48.89 -54.90 4.73
CA LEU A 12 48.05 -53.71 4.82
C LEU A 12 47.23 -53.56 3.52
N LEU A 13 45.92 -53.75 3.61
CA LEU A 13 44.94 -53.38 2.57
C LEU A 13 44.42 -51.97 2.93
N ILE A 14 44.99 -50.95 2.29
CA ILE A 14 44.49 -49.57 2.39
C ILE A 14 43.31 -49.43 1.41
N CYS A 15 42.10 -49.67 1.88
CA CYS A 15 40.90 -49.18 1.22
C CYS A 15 40.78 -47.67 1.48
N THR A 16 41.12 -46.85 0.49
CA THR A 16 40.73 -45.44 0.47
C THR A 16 39.24 -45.35 0.11
N SER A 17 38.38 -45.28 1.13
CA SER A 17 37.03 -44.77 0.96
C SER A 17 37.11 -43.29 0.64
N ALA A 18 37.15 -42.95 -0.65
CA ALA A 18 36.88 -41.59 -1.11
C ALA A 18 35.41 -41.29 -0.79
N ILE A 19 35.16 -40.63 0.34
CA ILE A 19 33.88 -40.00 0.62
C ILE A 19 33.68 -38.98 -0.50
N ALA A 20 32.79 -39.28 -1.43
CA ALA A 20 32.37 -38.35 -2.47
C ALA A 20 31.68 -37.17 -1.77
N GLN A 21 32.46 -36.14 -1.44
CA GLN A 21 31.98 -34.92 -0.85
C GLN A 21 31.17 -34.19 -1.93
N GLU A 22 29.84 -34.19 -1.79
CA GLU A 22 28.95 -33.46 -2.70
C GLU A 22 29.45 -32.02 -2.80
N THR A 23 29.97 -31.64 -3.97
CA THR A 23 30.64 -30.35 -4.15
C THR A 23 29.59 -29.25 -4.14
N GLN A 24 29.64 -28.37 -3.13
CA GLN A 24 28.80 -27.18 -3.07
C GLN A 24 29.43 -26.07 -3.91
N ILE A 25 28.68 -25.57 -4.88
CA ILE A 25 29.11 -24.53 -5.81
C ILE A 25 28.20 -23.33 -5.60
N PRO A 26 28.70 -22.19 -5.10
CA PRO A 26 27.90 -20.98 -5.00
C PRO A 26 27.58 -20.45 -6.40
N VAL A 27 26.32 -20.12 -6.65
CA VAL A 27 25.84 -19.64 -7.94
C VAL A 27 25.28 -18.23 -7.80
N ASN A 28 25.87 -17.31 -8.55
CA ASN A 28 25.35 -15.95 -8.67
C ASN A 28 24.22 -15.91 -9.72
N SER A 29 23.12 -15.24 -9.38
CA SER A 29 21.95 -15.10 -10.28
C SER A 29 21.34 -13.70 -10.14
N LYS A 30 20.76 -13.20 -11.22
CA LYS A 30 20.11 -11.88 -11.27
C LYS A 30 18.62 -12.05 -11.55
N ILE A 31 17.78 -11.23 -10.93
CA ILE A 31 16.37 -11.13 -11.28
C ILE A 31 16.28 -10.53 -12.69
N SER A 32 15.67 -11.27 -13.62
CA SER A 32 15.51 -10.84 -15.01
C SER A 32 14.09 -10.40 -15.33
N HIS A 33 13.12 -10.99 -14.64
CA HIS A 33 11.70 -10.77 -14.88
C HIS A 33 10.89 -10.95 -13.60
N VAL A 34 9.86 -10.11 -13.43
CA VAL A 34 8.93 -10.17 -12.31
C VAL A 34 7.51 -10.10 -12.83
N THR A 35 6.68 -11.09 -12.48
CA THR A 35 5.24 -11.04 -12.69
C THR A 35 4.58 -10.68 -11.36
N VAL A 36 3.95 -9.50 -11.27
CA VAL A 36 3.25 -9.05 -10.06
C VAL A 36 1.77 -9.38 -10.19
N PHE A 37 1.21 -10.02 -9.17
CA PHE A 37 -0.22 -10.35 -9.09
C PHE A 37 -0.96 -9.36 -8.19
N ILE A 38 -2.29 -9.45 -8.14
CA ILE A 38 -3.09 -8.68 -7.18
C ILE A 38 -2.64 -8.93 -5.74
N SER A 39 -2.17 -10.16 -5.46
CA SER A 39 -1.48 -10.52 -4.23
C SER A 39 -0.35 -11.49 -4.55
N GLY A 40 0.86 -11.15 -4.13
CA GLY A 40 2.10 -11.87 -4.41
C GLY A 40 2.81 -11.43 -5.69
N ALA A 41 4.04 -11.89 -5.86
CA ALA A 41 4.79 -11.76 -7.11
C ALA A 41 5.57 -13.04 -7.41
N GLN A 42 5.68 -13.38 -8.68
CA GLN A 42 6.57 -14.42 -9.17
C GLN A 42 7.89 -13.79 -9.60
N ILE A 43 8.98 -14.24 -9.00
CA ILE A 43 10.33 -13.80 -9.30
C ILE A 43 10.96 -14.82 -10.24
N GLN A 44 11.54 -14.33 -11.34
CA GLN A 44 12.35 -15.13 -12.23
C GLN A 44 13.79 -14.62 -12.23
N ARG A 45 14.71 -15.51 -11.85
CA ARG A 45 16.15 -15.26 -11.86
C ARG A 45 16.84 -16.09 -12.93
N GLN A 46 17.91 -15.56 -13.49
CA GLN A 46 18.71 -16.25 -14.49
C GLN A 46 20.21 -16.15 -14.17
N THR A 47 20.94 -17.18 -14.59
CA THR A 47 22.41 -17.22 -14.58
C THR A 47 22.95 -17.04 -15.99
N GLU A 48 24.15 -16.46 -16.11
CA GLU A 48 24.81 -16.29 -17.41
C GLU A 48 25.48 -17.61 -17.87
N SER A 49 26.23 -18.25 -16.98
CA SER A 49 26.81 -19.59 -17.15
C SER A 49 27.28 -20.12 -15.79
N VAL A 50 27.16 -21.42 -15.56
CA VAL A 50 27.63 -22.11 -14.34
C VAL A 50 28.45 -23.31 -14.76
N ASP A 51 29.66 -23.42 -14.22
CA ASP A 51 30.51 -24.60 -14.41
C ASP A 51 30.03 -25.75 -13.51
N ILE A 52 29.77 -26.91 -14.12
CA ILE A 52 29.26 -28.11 -13.46
C ILE A 52 30.31 -29.21 -13.64
N PRO A 53 31.00 -29.63 -12.57
CA PRO A 53 31.91 -30.77 -12.59
C PRO A 53 31.22 -32.07 -12.98
N GLN A 54 32.01 -33.05 -13.42
CA GLN A 54 31.50 -34.41 -13.59
C GLN A 54 31.05 -34.99 -12.24
N GLY A 55 29.92 -35.68 -12.22
CA GLY A 55 29.35 -36.28 -11.02
C GLY A 55 28.16 -35.48 -10.47
N VAL A 56 27.91 -35.60 -9.16
CA VAL A 56 26.83 -34.90 -8.46
C VAL A 56 27.37 -33.61 -7.84
N SER A 57 26.67 -32.49 -8.05
CA SER A 57 27.02 -31.19 -7.48
C SER A 57 25.78 -30.54 -6.86
N GLN A 58 26.00 -29.77 -5.80
CA GLN A 58 24.98 -28.93 -5.18
C GLN A 58 25.22 -27.48 -5.59
N LEU A 59 24.33 -26.93 -6.41
CA LEU A 59 24.38 -25.52 -6.80
C LEU A 59 23.60 -24.69 -5.78
N VAL A 60 24.27 -23.77 -5.10
CA VAL A 60 23.70 -22.98 -4.00
C VAL A 60 23.46 -21.55 -4.48
N PHE A 61 22.20 -21.19 -4.67
CA PHE A 61 21.77 -19.85 -5.04
C PHE A 61 21.50 -19.03 -3.79
N THR A 62 22.32 -18.01 -3.55
CA THR A 62 22.26 -17.17 -2.35
C THR A 62 21.55 -15.84 -2.60
N GLY A 63 21.17 -15.16 -1.52
CA GLY A 63 20.49 -13.86 -1.60
C GLY A 63 19.04 -13.96 -2.08
N VAL A 64 18.39 -15.08 -1.79
CA VAL A 64 16.96 -15.30 -2.05
C VAL A 64 16.15 -14.82 -0.86
N SER A 65 15.02 -14.17 -1.14
CA SER A 65 14.07 -13.66 -0.16
C SER A 65 13.76 -14.62 1.00
N SER A 66 13.63 -14.10 2.22
CA SER A 66 13.14 -14.89 3.36
C SER A 66 11.68 -15.31 3.21
N VAL A 67 10.89 -14.53 2.47
CA VAL A 67 9.43 -14.65 2.32
C VAL A 67 8.99 -15.42 1.08
N ILE A 68 9.86 -16.31 0.57
CA ILE A 68 9.50 -17.22 -0.54
C ILE A 68 8.47 -18.25 -0.12
N GLU A 69 7.58 -18.62 -1.03
CA GLU A 69 6.73 -19.79 -0.86
C GLU A 69 7.48 -21.05 -1.29
N ALA A 70 7.92 -21.86 -0.32
CA ALA A 70 8.76 -23.03 -0.55
C ALA A 70 8.24 -23.99 -1.65
N GLN A 71 6.92 -24.18 -1.71
CA GLN A 71 6.27 -25.09 -2.66
C GLN A 71 6.21 -24.54 -4.10
N SER A 72 6.49 -23.25 -4.29
CA SER A 72 6.46 -22.60 -5.60
C SER A 72 7.79 -22.68 -6.36
N ILE A 73 8.87 -23.14 -5.72
CA ILE A 73 10.22 -23.10 -6.27
C ILE A 73 10.33 -24.06 -7.44
N GLN A 74 10.77 -23.54 -8.58
CA GLN A 74 11.05 -24.28 -9.80
C GLN A 74 12.44 -23.92 -10.35
N ALA A 75 13.16 -24.92 -10.84
CA ALA A 75 14.43 -24.74 -11.53
C ALA A 75 14.36 -25.34 -12.94
N LYS A 76 14.79 -24.57 -13.94
CA LYS A 76 15.04 -25.04 -15.30
C LYS A 76 16.52 -24.89 -15.60
N GLY A 77 17.08 -25.86 -16.32
CA GLY A 77 18.48 -25.89 -16.70
C GLY A 77 18.65 -26.12 -18.19
N GLU A 78 19.58 -25.40 -18.81
CA GLU A 78 20.02 -25.63 -20.19
C GLU A 78 21.47 -26.11 -20.19
N GLY A 79 21.72 -27.31 -20.73
CA GLY A 79 23.06 -27.91 -20.83
C GLY A 79 23.02 -29.44 -20.68
N ASN A 80 24.19 -30.08 -20.73
CA ASN A 80 24.32 -31.54 -20.69
C ASN A 80 24.38 -32.09 -19.25
N PHE A 81 23.34 -31.85 -18.47
CA PHE A 81 23.21 -32.30 -17.08
C PHE A 81 21.74 -32.60 -16.73
N THR A 82 21.51 -33.30 -15.62
CA THR A 82 20.18 -33.60 -15.08
C THR A 82 19.99 -32.89 -13.75
N ILE A 83 18.86 -32.21 -13.56
CA ILE A 83 18.45 -31.68 -12.24
C ILE A 83 17.83 -32.83 -11.45
N LEU A 84 18.40 -33.11 -10.28
CA LEU A 84 17.97 -34.18 -9.38
C LEU A 84 16.95 -33.69 -8.35
N SER A 85 17.16 -32.52 -7.77
CA SER A 85 16.27 -31.94 -6.77
C SER A 85 16.45 -30.44 -6.64
N VAL A 86 15.41 -29.76 -6.15
CA VAL A 86 15.43 -28.35 -5.77
C VAL A 86 14.88 -28.24 -4.35
N ALA A 87 15.62 -27.60 -3.45
CA ALA A 87 15.21 -27.46 -2.05
C ALA A 87 15.58 -26.08 -1.50
N GLN A 88 14.78 -25.58 -0.57
CA GLN A 88 15.09 -24.40 0.23
C GLN A 88 15.98 -24.80 1.41
N GLN A 89 17.02 -24.01 1.67
CA GLN A 89 17.89 -24.13 2.84
C GLN A 89 17.99 -22.78 3.55
N LYS A 90 17.82 -22.73 4.87
CA LYS A 90 17.98 -21.48 5.64
C LYS A 90 19.46 -21.12 5.77
N ASN A 91 19.80 -19.85 5.50
CA ASN A 91 21.18 -19.36 5.52
C ASN A 91 21.45 -18.48 6.76
N TYR A 92 21.99 -19.11 7.80
CA TYR A 92 22.38 -18.45 9.06
C TYR A 92 23.76 -17.74 8.98
N LEU A 93 24.51 -17.89 7.89
CA LEU A 93 25.87 -17.35 7.78
C LEU A 93 25.89 -15.86 7.40
N LEU A 94 24.88 -15.39 6.67
CA LEU A 94 24.69 -13.97 6.35
C LEU A 94 24.43 -13.13 7.62
N GLU A 95 23.69 -13.67 8.58
CA GLU A 95 23.47 -13.06 9.90
C GLU A 95 24.79 -12.87 10.66
N ARG A 96 25.64 -13.91 10.66
CA ARG A 96 26.96 -13.85 11.29
C ARG A 96 27.83 -12.73 10.72
N LYS A 97 27.87 -12.57 9.39
CA LYS A 97 28.65 -11.52 8.74
C LYS A 97 28.16 -10.10 9.08
N ASN A 98 26.84 -9.89 9.12
CA ASN A 98 26.26 -8.61 9.52
C ASN A 98 26.53 -8.30 11.01
N SER A 99 26.47 -9.32 11.87
CA SER A 99 26.83 -9.21 13.29
C SER A 99 28.31 -8.84 13.50
N ASP A 100 29.22 -9.48 12.77
CA ASP A 100 30.67 -9.19 12.81
C ASP A 100 30.95 -7.75 12.35
N GLN A 101 30.28 -7.30 11.28
CA GLN A 101 30.42 -5.94 10.75
C GLN A 101 29.84 -4.88 11.71
N LYS A 102 28.68 -5.16 12.34
CA LYS A 102 28.08 -4.29 13.36
C LYS A 102 29.03 -4.14 14.56
N THR A 103 29.62 -5.24 15.01
CA THR A 103 30.59 -5.25 16.11
C THR A 103 31.81 -4.39 15.79
N ALA A 104 32.33 -4.48 14.56
CA ALA A 104 33.43 -3.63 14.11
C ALA A 104 33.07 -2.13 14.11
N TYR A 105 31.86 -1.76 13.67
CA TYR A 105 31.40 -0.37 13.72
C TYR A 105 31.17 0.14 15.14
N LEU A 106 30.63 -0.69 16.04
CA LEU A 106 30.50 -0.34 17.46
C LEU A 106 31.86 -0.04 18.11
N ASN A 107 32.88 -0.85 17.82
CA ASN A 107 34.24 -0.60 18.31
C ASN A 107 34.80 0.75 17.81
N ASN A 108 34.54 1.12 16.55
CA ASN A 108 34.93 2.43 16.01
C ASN A 108 34.17 3.58 16.67
N VAL A 109 32.87 3.41 16.94
CA VAL A 109 32.07 4.42 17.67
C VAL A 109 32.63 4.65 19.07
N THR A 110 32.97 3.59 19.80
CA THR A 110 33.60 3.69 21.13
C THR A 110 34.92 4.46 21.04
N SER A 111 35.82 4.07 20.13
CA SER A 111 37.12 4.73 19.98
C SER A 111 37.01 6.22 19.61
N LEU A 112 36.08 6.59 18.73
CA LEU A 112 35.85 7.99 18.35
C LEU A 112 35.28 8.81 19.51
N ASN A 113 34.36 8.24 20.31
CA ASN A 113 33.86 8.91 21.52
C ASN A 113 34.98 9.16 22.53
N ASP A 114 35.84 8.18 22.77
CA ASP A 114 36.96 8.32 23.71
C ASP A 114 37.89 9.47 23.30
N LYS A 115 38.19 9.60 22.00
CA LYS A 115 38.98 10.71 21.44
C LYS A 115 38.28 12.07 21.63
N ILE A 116 36.97 12.13 21.37
CA ILE A 116 36.18 13.35 21.57
C ILE A 116 36.17 13.76 23.05
N ILE A 117 36.02 12.80 23.97
CA ILE A 117 36.05 13.06 25.41
C ILE A 117 37.42 13.59 25.83
N ALA A 118 38.51 12.97 25.39
CA ALA A 118 39.86 13.42 25.69
C ALA A 118 40.11 14.86 25.22
N LEU A 119 39.71 15.18 23.98
CA LEU A 119 39.82 16.53 23.42
C LEU A 119 38.95 17.54 24.17
N ARG A 120 37.73 17.18 24.56
CA ARG A 120 36.86 18.07 25.37
C ARG A 120 37.47 18.35 26.74
N ASN A 121 38.00 17.33 27.40
CA ASN A 121 38.70 17.50 28.67
C ASN A 121 39.90 18.45 28.51
N GLU A 122 40.66 18.35 27.41
CA GLU A 122 41.74 19.28 27.10
C GLU A 122 41.23 20.71 26.88
N SER A 123 40.12 20.89 26.16
CA SER A 123 39.48 22.20 25.99
C SER A 123 39.01 22.79 27.33
N ASP A 124 38.50 21.96 28.25
CA ASP A 124 38.06 22.40 29.57
C ASP A 124 39.23 22.89 30.43
N VAL A 125 40.43 22.29 30.28
CA VAL A 125 41.66 22.80 30.94
C VAL A 125 41.99 24.21 30.46
N TYR A 126 41.97 24.46 29.15
CA TYR A 126 42.20 25.80 28.60
C TYR A 126 41.12 26.81 28.97
N LYS A 127 39.88 26.35 29.15
CA LYS A 127 38.78 27.19 29.63
C LYS A 127 38.96 27.57 31.10
N ALA A 128 39.37 26.62 31.95
CA ALA A 128 39.69 26.90 33.35
C ALA A 128 40.87 27.89 33.48
N GLU A 129 41.88 27.77 32.61
CA GLU A 129 42.98 28.74 32.52
C GLU A 129 42.47 30.15 32.17
N GLU A 130 41.58 30.26 31.17
CA GLU A 130 40.94 31.53 30.81
C GLU A 130 40.18 32.15 31.99
N GLU A 131 39.34 31.36 32.67
CA GLU A 131 38.56 31.84 33.83
C GLU A 131 39.46 32.30 34.98
N MET A 132 40.58 31.60 35.21
CA MET A 132 41.58 31.97 36.22
C MET A 132 42.27 33.30 35.86
N LEU A 133 42.67 33.47 34.60
CA LEU A 133 43.27 34.71 34.11
C LEU A 133 42.29 35.89 34.21
N ILE A 134 41.01 35.69 33.89
CA ILE A 134 39.98 36.75 34.00
C ILE A 134 39.71 37.13 35.46
N LYS A 135 39.54 36.16 36.36
CA LYS A 135 39.30 36.44 37.80
C LYS A 135 40.47 37.21 38.44
N ASN A 136 41.70 36.96 37.99
CA ASN A 136 42.89 37.68 38.46
C ASN A 136 43.03 39.12 37.90
N GLN A 137 42.10 39.61 37.07
CA GLN A 137 42.04 41.04 36.70
C GLN A 137 41.61 41.95 37.87
N VAL A 138 40.97 41.39 38.90
CA VAL A 138 40.44 42.12 40.07
C VAL A 138 41.54 42.51 41.07
N VAL A 139 42.81 42.16 40.82
CA VAL A 139 43.96 42.56 41.67
C VAL A 139 44.22 44.08 41.61
N MET A 140 43.55 44.81 40.71
CA MET A 140 43.61 46.27 40.63
C MET A 140 42.63 46.96 41.61
N GLY A 141 42.87 46.87 42.92
CA GLY A 141 42.07 47.59 43.93
C GLY A 141 42.19 49.12 43.84
N PRO A 142 41.20 49.90 44.32
CA PRO A 142 41.09 51.34 44.09
C PRO A 142 42.14 52.23 44.79
N ASN A 143 43.10 51.67 45.54
CA ASN A 143 44.04 52.43 46.38
C ASN A 143 45.52 51.96 46.28
N VAL A 144 45.94 51.36 45.16
CA VAL A 144 47.33 50.94 44.97
C VAL A 144 48.00 51.85 43.94
N ASN A 145 49.19 52.37 44.27
CA ASN A 145 50.02 53.13 43.34
C ASN A 145 50.80 52.15 42.45
N TYR A 146 50.35 51.96 41.21
CA TYR A 146 50.90 50.94 40.31
C TYR A 146 52.12 51.46 39.53
N ASP A 147 53.16 50.63 39.45
CA ASP A 147 54.24 50.78 38.48
C ASP A 147 53.70 50.47 37.07
N LEU A 148 53.60 51.50 36.24
CA LEU A 148 53.06 51.44 34.87
C LEU A 148 53.80 50.41 33.98
N VAL A 149 55.09 50.17 34.22
CA VAL A 149 55.89 49.21 33.44
C VAL A 149 55.49 47.78 33.78
N LYS A 150 55.36 47.46 35.07
CA LYS A 150 54.94 46.13 35.54
C LYS A 150 53.49 45.83 35.18
N LEU A 151 52.62 46.84 35.23
CA LEU A 151 51.23 46.71 34.81
C LEU A 151 51.13 46.36 33.31
N LYS A 152 51.89 47.06 32.47
CA LYS A 152 51.95 46.75 31.03
C LYS A 152 52.44 45.32 30.79
N GLN A 153 53.51 44.89 31.47
CA GLN A 153 54.03 43.52 31.35
C GLN A 153 53.02 42.43 31.77
N ALA A 154 52.27 42.66 32.86
CA ALA A 154 51.25 41.73 33.32
C ALA A 154 50.08 41.63 32.32
N LEU A 155 49.63 42.77 31.77
CA LEU A 155 48.58 42.81 30.73
C LEU A 155 49.04 42.14 29.43
N ASP A 156 50.28 42.35 29.01
CA ASP A 156 50.85 41.72 27.81
C ASP A 156 50.96 40.19 27.99
N PHE A 157 51.43 39.71 29.14
CA PHE A 157 51.47 38.28 29.49
C PHE A 157 50.06 37.66 29.50
N GLN A 158 49.11 38.33 30.14
CA GLN A 158 47.73 37.87 30.21
C GLN A 158 47.10 37.79 28.81
N LYS A 159 47.29 38.84 27.99
CA LYS A 159 46.81 38.86 26.61
C LYS A 159 47.40 37.72 25.78
N GLN A 160 48.70 37.44 25.94
CA GLN A 160 49.35 36.33 25.26
C GLN A 160 48.73 34.98 25.65
N ARG A 161 48.65 34.68 26.96
CA ARG A 161 48.09 33.41 27.46
C ARG A 161 46.62 33.21 27.08
N LEU A 162 45.81 34.26 27.18
CA LEU A 162 44.41 34.21 26.73
C LEU A 162 44.31 33.93 25.23
N THR A 163 45.17 34.55 24.41
CA THR A 163 45.19 34.32 22.96
C THR A 163 45.58 32.87 22.64
N GLU A 164 46.61 32.34 23.30
CA GLU A 164 47.04 30.94 23.15
C GLU A 164 45.95 29.96 23.56
N ALA A 165 45.34 30.16 24.73
CA ALA A 165 44.25 29.31 25.23
C ALA A 165 43.04 29.33 24.30
N LYS A 166 42.62 30.52 23.82
CA LYS A 166 41.51 30.64 22.84
C LYS A 166 41.83 29.96 21.52
N ASN A 167 43.05 30.13 21.01
CA ASN A 167 43.46 29.47 19.77
C ASN A 167 43.46 27.94 19.91
N LYS A 168 43.91 27.42 21.06
CA LYS A 168 43.86 25.98 21.35
C LYS A 168 42.44 25.45 21.48
N GLN A 169 41.56 26.16 22.19
CA GLN A 169 40.13 25.81 22.24
C GLN A 169 39.50 25.76 20.82
N ILE A 170 39.85 26.70 19.93
CA ILE A 170 39.35 26.70 18.54
C ILE A 170 39.88 25.49 17.76
N GLU A 171 41.17 25.17 17.88
CA GLU A 171 41.79 24.01 17.22
C GLU A 171 41.15 22.70 17.67
N ILE A 172 40.99 22.52 18.99
CA ILE A 172 40.34 21.37 19.59
C ILE A 172 38.89 21.24 19.12
N ASN A 173 38.13 22.34 19.09
CA ASN A 173 36.75 22.34 18.61
C ASN A 173 36.64 21.93 17.13
N LYS A 174 37.60 22.32 16.30
CA LYS A 174 37.65 21.87 14.89
C LYS A 174 37.90 20.36 14.78
N GLU A 175 38.81 19.82 15.57
CA GLU A 175 39.09 18.37 15.59
C GLU A 175 37.90 17.57 16.14
N VAL A 176 37.26 18.04 17.21
CA VAL A 176 36.00 17.47 17.73
C VAL A 176 34.92 17.46 16.65
N GLY A 177 34.79 18.55 15.88
CA GLY A 177 33.85 18.63 14.76
C GLY A 177 34.11 17.57 13.68
N LYS A 178 35.39 17.32 13.31
CA LYS A 178 35.76 16.27 12.35
C LYS A 178 35.42 14.87 12.87
N LEU A 179 35.76 14.58 14.12
CA LEU A 179 35.47 13.29 14.75
C LEU A 179 33.97 13.05 14.90
N GLN A 180 33.18 14.10 15.18
CA GLN A 180 31.73 14.00 15.27
C GLN A 180 31.09 13.63 13.91
N ILE A 181 31.57 14.23 12.82
CA ILE A 181 31.12 13.87 11.45
C ILE A 181 31.42 12.40 11.15
N GLU A 182 32.60 11.91 11.55
CA GLU A 182 32.98 10.51 11.34
C GLU A 182 32.13 9.55 12.19
N LEU A 183 31.90 9.91 13.45
CA LEU A 183 31.05 9.16 14.37
C LEU A 183 29.61 9.06 13.87
N ASP A 184 29.07 10.14 13.30
CA ASP A 184 27.72 10.14 12.71
C ASP A 184 27.63 9.22 11.48
N LYS A 185 28.71 9.04 10.70
CA LYS A 185 28.74 8.07 9.60
C LYS A 185 28.59 6.65 10.11
N TYR A 186 29.35 6.26 11.14
CA TYR A 186 29.26 4.92 11.71
C TYR A 186 27.90 4.65 12.36
N ARG A 187 27.31 5.65 13.05
CA ARG A 187 25.94 5.52 13.59
C ARG A 187 24.89 5.31 12.51
N LYS A 188 25.00 6.01 11.37
CA LYS A 188 24.11 5.79 10.22
C LYS A 188 24.26 4.38 9.64
N GLN A 189 25.48 3.86 9.54
CA GLN A 189 25.73 2.49 9.07
C GLN A 189 25.15 1.43 10.02
N ILE A 190 25.28 1.62 11.33
CA ILE A 190 24.65 0.73 12.33
C ILE A 190 23.13 0.77 12.22
N ASN A 191 22.52 1.96 12.13
CA ASN A 191 21.07 2.09 11.95
C ASN A 191 20.58 1.46 10.64
N GLU A 192 21.37 1.52 9.57
CA GLU A 192 21.05 0.85 8.30
C GLU A 192 21.10 -0.68 8.42
N ILE A 193 22.02 -1.23 9.22
CA ILE A 193 22.07 -2.66 9.54
C ILE A 193 20.85 -3.06 10.39
N ASP A 194 20.51 -2.25 11.40
CA ASP A 194 19.44 -2.56 12.36
C ASP A 194 18.04 -2.41 11.77
N SER A 195 17.82 -1.41 10.91
CA SER A 195 16.55 -1.22 10.18
C SER A 195 16.26 -2.31 9.15
N LYS A 196 17.25 -3.14 8.79
CA LYS A 196 17.08 -4.29 7.89
C LYS A 196 16.70 -5.60 8.63
N GLY A 197 16.70 -5.60 9.97
CA GLY A 197 16.39 -6.77 10.81
C GLY A 197 17.37 -7.95 10.64
N PRO A 198 17.27 -9.01 11.48
CA PRO A 198 17.95 -10.28 11.20
C PRO A 198 17.33 -10.90 9.95
N LYS A 199 17.91 -10.65 8.77
CA LYS A 199 17.49 -11.32 7.55
C LYS A 199 17.84 -12.81 7.65
N ASN A 200 16.83 -13.61 7.94
CA ASN A 200 16.85 -15.04 7.61
C ASN A 200 16.90 -15.16 6.08
N SER A 201 18.07 -15.12 5.45
CA SER A 201 18.16 -15.37 4.01
C SER A 201 17.82 -16.84 3.74
N ASN A 202 17.07 -17.09 2.68
CA ASN A 202 16.98 -18.43 2.14
C ASN A 202 18.05 -18.62 1.07
N ASP A 203 18.59 -19.82 0.99
CA ASP A 203 19.32 -20.31 -0.17
C ASP A 203 18.43 -21.32 -0.90
N ILE A 204 18.54 -21.37 -2.23
CA ILE A 204 17.96 -22.45 -3.02
C ILE A 204 19.10 -23.38 -3.43
N VAL A 205 19.00 -24.65 -3.06
CA VAL A 205 19.97 -25.69 -3.41
C VAL A 205 19.40 -26.54 -4.53
N VAL A 206 20.05 -26.50 -5.70
CA VAL A 206 19.72 -27.33 -6.85
C VAL A 206 20.77 -28.43 -6.95
N LYS A 207 20.38 -29.69 -6.71
CA LYS A 207 21.25 -30.83 -6.95
C LYS A 207 21.23 -31.19 -8.42
N VAL A 208 22.40 -31.32 -9.03
CA VAL A 208 22.56 -31.67 -10.45
C VAL A 208 23.52 -32.83 -10.61
N SER A 209 23.37 -33.58 -11.71
CA SER A 209 24.32 -34.61 -12.13
C SER A 209 24.75 -34.41 -13.57
N ALA A 210 26.05 -34.40 -13.83
CA ALA A 210 26.62 -34.31 -15.17
C ALA A 210 27.51 -35.52 -15.46
N LYS A 211 27.37 -36.11 -16.65
CA LYS A 211 28.19 -37.26 -17.09
C LYS A 211 29.65 -36.88 -17.38
N THR A 212 29.86 -35.63 -17.80
CA THR A 212 31.16 -35.00 -18.05
C THR A 212 31.10 -33.56 -17.54
N ALA A 213 32.25 -32.97 -17.22
CA ALA A 213 32.29 -31.54 -16.87
C ALA A 213 31.65 -30.71 -18.00
N THR A 214 30.74 -29.80 -17.65
CA THR A 214 29.95 -29.03 -18.61
C THR A 214 29.61 -27.64 -18.08
N LYS A 215 29.14 -26.77 -18.97
CA LYS A 215 28.58 -25.46 -18.61
C LYS A 215 27.07 -25.49 -18.80
N GLY A 216 26.36 -24.86 -17.87
CA GLY A 216 24.92 -24.77 -17.89
C GLY A 216 24.39 -23.37 -17.60
N LYS A 217 23.19 -23.08 -18.08
CA LYS A 217 22.39 -21.93 -17.64
C LYS A 217 21.25 -22.42 -16.77
N PHE A 218 20.88 -21.61 -15.78
CA PHE A 218 19.78 -21.91 -14.88
C PHE A 218 18.81 -20.75 -14.84
N GLN A 219 17.53 -21.10 -14.87
CA GLN A 219 16.43 -20.22 -14.55
C GLN A 219 15.76 -20.73 -13.28
N LEU A 220 15.72 -19.89 -12.26
CA LEU A 220 14.94 -20.12 -11.05
C LEU A 220 13.65 -19.31 -11.11
N THR A 221 12.58 -19.91 -10.61
CA THR A 221 11.27 -19.26 -10.51
C THR A 221 10.65 -19.59 -9.15
N TYR A 222 10.17 -18.58 -8.45
CA TYR A 222 9.54 -18.75 -7.13
C TYR A 222 8.56 -17.61 -6.86
N MET A 223 7.57 -17.87 -6.01
CA MET A 223 6.63 -16.88 -5.49
C MET A 223 7.18 -16.25 -4.22
N VAL A 224 6.98 -14.94 -4.08
CA VAL A 224 7.19 -14.19 -2.83
C VAL A 224 5.88 -13.63 -2.32
N ASN A 225 5.73 -13.70 -1.00
CA ASN A 225 4.69 -12.98 -0.29
C ASN A 225 5.13 -11.53 -0.05
N ASN A 226 4.18 -10.65 0.29
CA ASN A 226 4.42 -9.21 0.53
C ASN A 226 4.84 -8.41 -0.72
N ALA A 227 4.36 -8.82 -1.87
CA ALA A 227 4.35 -8.01 -3.08
C ALA A 227 2.93 -7.98 -3.65
N GLY A 228 2.61 -6.99 -4.46
CA GLY A 228 1.36 -7.00 -5.20
C GLY A 228 1.08 -5.66 -5.85
N TRP A 229 0.08 -5.63 -6.73
CA TRP A 229 -0.33 -4.40 -7.40
C TRP A 229 -1.84 -4.19 -7.35
N TYR A 230 -2.27 -2.96 -7.56
CA TYR A 230 -3.69 -2.66 -7.77
C TYR A 230 -3.87 -1.53 -8.81
N PRO A 231 -4.94 -1.59 -9.63
CA PRO A 231 -5.24 -0.57 -10.62
C PRO A 231 -5.76 0.72 -9.99
N THR A 232 -5.34 1.86 -10.55
CA THR A 232 -5.98 3.16 -10.32
C THR A 232 -6.17 3.90 -11.62
N TYR A 233 -7.17 4.76 -11.64
CA TYR A 233 -7.53 5.54 -12.82
C TYR A 233 -7.55 7.03 -12.53
N ASP A 234 -7.19 7.85 -13.50
CA ASP A 234 -7.61 9.25 -13.54
C ASP A 234 -8.62 9.41 -14.68
N ILE A 235 -9.84 9.79 -14.34
CA ILE A 235 -10.93 10.07 -15.28
C ILE A 235 -11.03 11.59 -15.43
N ARG A 236 -10.91 12.10 -16.65
CA ARG A 236 -10.95 13.53 -16.94
C ARG A 236 -11.99 13.82 -18.02
N ALA A 237 -12.88 14.76 -17.76
CA ALA A 237 -13.78 15.32 -18.75
C ALA A 237 -13.65 16.86 -18.74
N THR A 238 -13.47 17.46 -19.91
CA THR A 238 -13.35 18.93 -20.04
C THR A 238 -14.71 19.59 -19.91
N ASP A 239 -15.74 18.99 -20.51
CA ASP A 239 -17.13 19.44 -20.52
C ASP A 239 -18.05 18.23 -20.84
N VAL A 240 -19.37 18.45 -20.94
CA VAL A 240 -20.38 17.41 -21.21
C VAL A 240 -20.54 17.02 -22.69
N SER A 241 -19.66 17.50 -23.56
CA SER A 241 -19.62 17.21 -25.01
C SER A 241 -18.30 16.60 -25.46
N SER A 242 -17.26 16.74 -24.65
CA SER A 242 -15.93 16.17 -24.86
C SER A 242 -15.90 14.67 -24.54
N PRO A 243 -14.98 13.90 -25.15
CA PRO A 243 -14.65 12.54 -24.69
C PRO A 243 -14.16 12.52 -23.24
N ILE A 244 -14.25 11.35 -22.61
CA ILE A 244 -13.59 11.06 -21.33
C ILE A 244 -12.19 10.55 -21.62
N ALA A 245 -11.19 11.27 -21.11
CA ALA A 245 -9.82 10.79 -21.04
C ALA A 245 -9.64 9.94 -19.78
N LEU A 246 -9.17 8.70 -19.96
CA LEU A 246 -8.89 7.74 -18.90
C LEU A 246 -7.40 7.40 -18.90
N VAL A 247 -6.73 7.73 -17.81
CA VAL A 247 -5.35 7.32 -17.53
C VAL A 247 -5.38 6.06 -16.68
N TYR A 248 -4.90 4.94 -17.21
CA TYR A 248 -4.83 3.66 -16.52
C TYR A 248 -3.44 3.46 -15.92
N LYS A 249 -3.36 3.30 -14.60
CA LYS A 249 -2.11 3.08 -13.85
C LYS A 249 -2.18 1.82 -13.00
N ALA A 250 -1.05 1.19 -12.80
CA ALA A 250 -0.84 0.16 -11.80
C ALA A 250 0.02 0.68 -10.67
N ASN A 251 -0.43 0.45 -9.44
CA ASN A 251 0.36 0.76 -8.26
C ASN A 251 0.98 -0.52 -7.73
N VAL A 252 2.29 -0.65 -7.91
CA VAL A 252 3.08 -1.80 -7.47
C VAL A 252 3.73 -1.48 -6.13
N SER A 253 3.67 -2.42 -5.18
CA SER A 253 4.35 -2.31 -3.90
C SER A 253 5.01 -3.64 -3.57
N GLN A 254 6.22 -3.62 -3.02
CA GLN A 254 6.91 -4.85 -2.64
C GLN A 254 7.82 -4.64 -1.43
N SER A 255 7.81 -5.63 -0.53
CA SER A 255 8.75 -5.78 0.57
C SER A 255 9.25 -7.22 0.61
N SER A 256 9.65 -7.73 -0.55
CA SER A 256 10.14 -9.11 -0.77
C SER A 256 11.59 -9.30 -0.31
N GLU A 257 12.19 -8.30 0.33
CA GLU A 257 13.58 -8.24 0.78
C GLU A 257 14.64 -8.19 -0.33
N GLU A 258 14.21 -8.20 -1.59
CA GLU A 258 15.04 -8.15 -2.78
C GLU A 258 14.68 -6.93 -3.64
N ASP A 259 15.67 -6.10 -3.97
CA ASP A 259 15.45 -5.00 -4.91
C ASP A 259 15.33 -5.55 -6.34
N TRP A 260 14.27 -5.18 -7.03
CA TRP A 260 14.08 -5.54 -8.43
C TRP A 260 14.72 -4.44 -9.28
N LYS A 261 16.01 -4.58 -9.64
CA LYS A 261 16.76 -3.54 -10.37
C LYS A 261 16.77 -3.83 -11.87
N ASN A 262 16.24 -2.90 -12.66
CA ASN A 262 16.19 -2.97 -14.13
C ASN A 262 15.56 -4.28 -14.65
N VAL A 263 14.41 -4.66 -14.08
CA VAL A 263 13.72 -5.91 -14.41
C VAL A 263 12.60 -5.68 -15.43
N LYS A 264 12.32 -6.67 -16.27
CA LYS A 264 11.07 -6.69 -17.06
C LYS A 264 9.89 -6.96 -16.13
N LEU A 265 8.85 -6.14 -16.22
CA LEU A 265 7.69 -6.21 -15.35
C LEU A 265 6.46 -6.69 -16.12
N THR A 266 5.77 -7.68 -15.59
CA THR A 266 4.43 -8.08 -16.05
C THR A 266 3.45 -7.92 -14.90
N LEU A 267 2.29 -7.33 -15.18
CA LEU A 267 1.20 -7.20 -14.21
C LEU A 267 0.12 -8.20 -14.56
N SER A 268 -0.34 -8.99 -13.60
CA SER A 268 -1.39 -9.99 -13.79
C SER A 268 -2.61 -9.69 -12.95
N SER A 269 -3.79 -9.74 -13.56
CA SER A 269 -5.07 -9.64 -12.85
C SER A 269 -5.42 -10.91 -12.06
N GLY A 270 -4.69 -12.00 -12.29
CA GLY A 270 -4.87 -13.24 -11.56
C GLY A 270 -4.38 -13.18 -10.12
N ASN A 271 -4.85 -14.11 -9.30
CA ASN A 271 -4.32 -14.34 -7.95
C ASN A 271 -3.98 -15.84 -7.77
N PRO A 272 -2.71 -16.24 -7.89
CA PRO A 272 -2.31 -17.65 -7.82
C PRO A 272 -2.49 -18.26 -6.43
N THR A 273 -2.70 -17.43 -5.39
CA THR A 273 -2.95 -17.90 -4.02
C THR A 273 -4.42 -18.22 -3.74
N THR A 274 -5.33 -17.98 -4.72
CA THR A 274 -6.75 -18.30 -4.55
C THR A 274 -7.02 -19.80 -4.72
N SER A 275 -7.96 -20.33 -3.93
CA SER A 275 -8.33 -21.74 -3.98
C SER A 275 -8.79 -22.15 -5.37
N SER A 276 -8.17 -23.19 -5.93
CA SER A 276 -8.56 -23.79 -7.21
C SER A 276 -9.73 -24.79 -7.07
N VAL A 277 -10.33 -24.90 -5.88
CA VAL A 277 -11.46 -25.80 -5.64
C VAL A 277 -12.73 -25.18 -6.20
N LYS A 278 -13.32 -25.83 -7.21
CA LYS A 278 -14.64 -25.49 -7.74
C LYS A 278 -15.69 -25.54 -6.61
N PRO A 279 -16.50 -24.49 -6.40
CA PRO A 279 -17.60 -24.56 -5.44
C PRO A 279 -18.65 -25.58 -5.91
N SER A 280 -19.22 -26.33 -4.96
CA SER A 280 -20.35 -27.21 -5.23
C SER A 280 -21.63 -26.58 -4.68
N LEU A 281 -22.69 -26.61 -5.48
CA LEU A 281 -24.03 -26.22 -5.04
C LEU A 281 -24.64 -27.44 -4.36
N GLY A 282 -24.93 -27.33 -3.06
CA GLY A 282 -25.76 -28.30 -2.36
C GLY A 282 -27.22 -28.22 -2.85
N SER A 283 -27.97 -29.32 -2.73
CA SER A 283 -29.40 -29.32 -3.05
C SER A 283 -30.14 -28.28 -2.21
N TYR A 284 -30.80 -27.32 -2.87
CA TYR A 284 -31.64 -26.32 -2.23
C TYR A 284 -33.05 -26.90 -2.03
N ASN A 285 -33.29 -27.49 -0.86
CA ASN A 285 -34.60 -28.02 -0.50
C ASN A 285 -35.45 -26.92 0.17
N ILE A 286 -36.63 -26.65 -0.37
CA ILE A 286 -37.61 -25.72 0.20
C ILE A 286 -38.56 -26.53 1.09
N GLY A 287 -38.65 -26.17 2.38
CA GLY A 287 -39.61 -26.71 3.34
C GLY A 287 -40.21 -25.60 4.21
N PHE A 288 -41.29 -25.89 4.95
CA PHE A 288 -41.91 -24.92 5.86
C PHE A 288 -40.93 -24.46 6.94
N LEU A 289 -40.85 -23.14 7.16
CA LEU A 289 -40.00 -22.53 8.18
C LEU A 289 -40.47 -22.95 9.58
N SER A 290 -39.69 -23.78 10.27
CA SER A 290 -39.78 -23.91 11.73
C SER A 290 -39.21 -22.64 12.37
N ALA A 291 -39.90 -22.09 13.37
CA ALA A 291 -39.49 -20.89 14.11
C ALA A 291 -38.05 -21.03 14.63
N GLY A 292 -37.13 -20.19 14.13
CA GLY A 292 -35.73 -20.18 14.58
C GLY A 292 -34.69 -19.74 13.54
N TYR A 293 -35.03 -19.67 12.26
CA TYR A 293 -34.09 -19.20 11.22
C TYR A 293 -34.01 -17.67 11.20
N PHE A 294 -33.12 -17.11 12.01
CA PHE A 294 -32.57 -15.77 11.78
C PHE A 294 -31.39 -15.90 10.81
N GLY A 295 -31.64 -15.59 9.54
CA GLY A 295 -30.56 -15.39 8.58
C GLY A 295 -29.75 -14.16 9.00
N THR A 296 -28.44 -14.33 9.19
CA THR A 296 -27.51 -13.21 9.36
C THR A 296 -27.49 -12.42 8.06
N GLY A 297 -28.16 -11.27 8.05
CA GLY A 297 -28.15 -10.36 6.92
C GLY A 297 -26.70 -10.00 6.55
N THR A 298 -26.34 -10.23 5.30
CA THR A 298 -25.13 -9.68 4.70
C THR A 298 -25.28 -8.16 4.70
N ASN A 299 -24.51 -7.48 5.57
CA ASN A 299 -24.46 -6.03 5.66
C ASN A 299 -24.00 -5.43 4.32
N SER A 300 -24.95 -5.11 3.44
CA SER A 300 -24.72 -4.62 2.06
C SER A 300 -24.80 -3.10 1.95
N ALA A 301 -24.65 -2.37 3.07
CA ALA A 301 -24.86 -0.92 3.11
C ALA A 301 -23.57 -0.08 3.12
N ILE A 302 -22.41 -0.69 3.38
CA ILE A 302 -21.13 0.05 3.49
C ILE A 302 -20.50 0.14 2.10
N ARG A 303 -20.76 1.25 1.41
CA ARG A 303 -20.20 1.54 0.08
C ARG A 303 -18.86 2.27 0.12
N SER A 304 -18.51 2.88 1.25
CA SER A 304 -17.25 3.58 1.44
C SER A 304 -16.73 3.42 2.86
N VAL A 305 -15.45 3.15 3.00
CA VAL A 305 -14.76 3.09 4.29
C VAL A 305 -13.71 4.19 4.34
N LYS A 306 -13.69 4.94 5.44
CA LYS A 306 -12.66 5.93 5.75
C LYS A 306 -12.04 5.59 7.09
N GLY A 307 -10.76 5.84 7.26
CA GLY A 307 -10.10 5.42 8.48
C GLY A 307 -8.72 6.01 8.64
N ARG A 308 -8.13 5.78 9.81
CA ARG A 308 -6.76 6.14 10.12
C ARG A 308 -6.00 4.93 10.61
N VAL A 309 -4.77 4.76 10.13
CA VAL A 309 -3.88 3.68 10.55
C VAL A 309 -2.78 4.24 11.43
N VAL A 310 -2.58 3.61 12.59
CA VAL A 310 -1.56 3.99 13.57
C VAL A 310 -0.81 2.76 14.07
N ASP A 311 0.37 2.98 14.63
CA ASP A 311 1.14 1.98 15.36
C ASP A 311 0.43 1.64 16.69
N THR A 312 0.36 0.34 17.03
CA THR A 312 -0.20 -0.12 18.31
C THR A 312 0.60 0.35 19.52
N ASP A 313 1.93 0.35 19.42
CA ASP A 313 2.84 0.58 20.54
C ASP A 313 3.22 2.06 20.66
N ALA A 314 3.58 2.68 19.54
CA ALA A 314 4.01 4.08 19.51
C ALA A 314 2.84 5.09 19.35
N ASN A 315 1.64 4.61 18.99
CA ASN A 315 0.47 5.44 18.64
C ASN A 315 0.77 6.51 17.56
N GLN A 316 1.83 6.30 16.77
CA GLN A 316 2.25 7.16 15.68
C GLN A 316 1.44 6.85 14.42
N VAL A 317 1.24 7.86 13.56
CA VAL A 317 0.57 7.65 12.27
C VAL A 317 1.44 6.86 11.32
N LEU A 318 0.81 5.97 10.56
CA LEU A 318 1.49 5.18 9.54
C LEU A 318 1.08 5.66 8.14
N PRO A 319 1.89 6.54 7.52
CA PRO A 319 1.70 6.92 6.12
C PRO A 319 2.18 5.82 5.16
N GLY A 320 1.49 5.63 4.03
CA GLY A 320 1.87 4.66 3.00
C GLY A 320 1.46 3.20 3.28
N VAL A 321 0.58 2.95 4.24
CA VAL A 321 0.00 1.61 4.50
C VAL A 321 -0.86 1.21 3.30
N SER A 322 -0.63 0.02 2.75
CA SER A 322 -1.46 -0.55 1.69
C SER A 322 -2.73 -1.14 2.29
N VAL A 323 -3.89 -0.63 1.85
CA VAL A 323 -5.23 -1.03 2.29
C VAL A 323 -5.99 -1.62 1.10
N ARG A 324 -6.30 -2.92 1.13
CA ARG A 324 -6.93 -3.63 0.01
C ARG A 324 -8.19 -4.37 0.42
N VAL A 325 -9.17 -4.49 -0.46
CA VAL A 325 -10.30 -5.40 -0.28
C VAL A 325 -9.84 -6.82 -0.64
N LYS A 326 -9.98 -7.75 0.31
CA LYS A 326 -9.47 -9.12 0.17
C LYS A 326 -9.97 -9.78 -1.11
N ASN A 327 -9.07 -10.45 -1.84
CA ASN A 327 -9.34 -11.16 -3.08
C ASN A 327 -9.87 -10.29 -4.24
N THR A 328 -9.69 -8.98 -4.17
CA THR A 328 -10.06 -8.07 -5.26
C THR A 328 -8.88 -7.17 -5.63
N SER A 329 -8.97 -6.56 -6.80
CA SER A 329 -8.07 -5.50 -7.26
C SER A 329 -8.37 -4.13 -6.62
N VAL A 330 -9.37 -4.02 -5.74
CA VAL A 330 -9.77 -2.73 -5.15
C VAL A 330 -8.91 -2.43 -3.92
N GLY A 331 -8.18 -1.31 -3.96
CA GLY A 331 -7.30 -0.90 -2.88
C GLY A 331 -6.89 0.57 -2.95
N THR A 332 -6.27 1.05 -1.87
CA THR A 332 -5.76 2.41 -1.71
C THR A 332 -4.56 2.42 -0.74
N VAL A 333 -3.96 3.59 -0.51
CA VAL A 333 -2.90 3.78 0.48
C VAL A 333 -3.25 4.88 1.48
N THR A 334 -2.65 4.83 2.68
CA THR A 334 -2.78 5.93 3.65
C THR A 334 -1.95 7.15 3.28
N ASP A 335 -2.50 8.34 3.53
CA ASP A 335 -1.84 9.63 3.33
C ASP A 335 -0.76 9.93 4.40
N ALA A 336 -0.11 11.09 4.31
CA ALA A 336 0.91 11.55 5.27
C ALA A 336 0.42 11.64 6.73
N SER A 337 -0.90 11.72 6.95
CA SER A 337 -1.55 11.75 8.26
C SER A 337 -2.07 10.37 8.70
N GLY A 338 -1.78 9.32 7.93
CA GLY A 338 -2.22 7.95 8.14
C GLY A 338 -3.67 7.70 7.75
N ASN A 339 -4.36 8.63 7.09
CA ASN A 339 -5.77 8.47 6.71
C ASN A 339 -5.91 7.76 5.38
N PHE A 340 -6.96 6.95 5.23
CA PHE A 340 -7.34 6.33 3.97
C PHE A 340 -8.85 6.50 3.72
N SER A 341 -9.23 6.40 2.45
CA SER A 341 -10.62 6.35 2.00
C SER A 341 -10.68 5.40 0.83
N LEU A 342 -11.58 4.41 0.90
CA LEU A 342 -11.73 3.36 -0.10
C LEU A 342 -13.21 3.09 -0.37
N GLN A 343 -13.59 3.05 -1.65
CA GLN A 343 -14.91 2.60 -2.08
C GLN A 343 -14.97 1.06 -2.09
N ILE A 344 -16.06 0.48 -1.58
CA ILE A 344 -16.19 -0.98 -1.40
C ILE A 344 -17.17 -1.55 -2.43
N PRO A 345 -16.77 -2.57 -3.22
CA PRO A 345 -17.67 -3.29 -4.11
C PRO A 345 -18.79 -4.00 -3.34
N VAL A 346 -19.94 -4.19 -3.99
CA VAL A 346 -21.08 -4.89 -3.38
C VAL A 346 -20.68 -6.34 -3.04
N GLY A 347 -20.92 -6.76 -1.80
CA GLY A 347 -20.64 -8.12 -1.33
C GLY A 347 -19.24 -8.32 -0.71
N ALA A 348 -18.33 -7.35 -0.82
CA ALA A 348 -17.03 -7.41 -0.15
C ALA A 348 -17.13 -7.09 1.35
N ASN A 349 -16.42 -7.85 2.18
CA ASN A 349 -16.55 -7.76 3.64
C ASN A 349 -15.22 -7.77 4.43
N VAL A 350 -14.05 -7.89 3.80
CA VAL A 350 -12.74 -7.92 4.48
C VAL A 350 -11.76 -6.95 3.83
N LEU A 351 -11.12 -6.13 4.64
CA LEU A 351 -9.95 -5.32 4.29
C LEU A 351 -8.66 -5.98 4.78
N VAL A 352 -7.59 -5.85 4.02
CA VAL A 352 -6.25 -6.32 4.35
C VAL A 352 -5.33 -5.10 4.43
N PHE A 353 -4.64 -4.95 5.54
CA PHE A 353 -3.68 -3.88 5.82
C PHE A 353 -2.28 -4.44 5.85
N SER A 354 -1.35 -3.82 5.13
CA SER A 354 0.05 -4.25 5.05
C SER A 354 0.99 -3.05 5.07
N TYR A 355 2.05 -3.14 5.87
CA TYR A 355 3.07 -2.11 6.04
C TYR A 355 4.38 -2.74 6.52
N ILE A 356 5.52 -2.17 6.14
CA ILE A 356 6.83 -2.75 6.50
C ILE A 356 7.11 -2.63 7.98
N GLY A 357 7.63 -3.71 8.57
CA GLY A 357 7.94 -3.79 10.00
C GLY A 357 6.71 -4.10 10.85
N PHE A 358 5.55 -4.32 10.24
CA PHE A 358 4.29 -4.63 10.90
C PHE A 358 3.70 -5.93 10.36
N ASP A 359 2.92 -6.61 11.21
CA ASP A 359 2.19 -7.81 10.79
C ASP A 359 1.04 -7.42 9.83
N THR A 360 0.81 -8.25 8.81
CA THR A 360 -0.35 -8.08 7.93
C THR A 360 -1.62 -8.38 8.72
N GLN A 361 -2.59 -7.47 8.67
CA GLN A 361 -3.83 -7.59 9.44
C GLN A 361 -5.04 -7.59 8.52
N GLU A 362 -5.89 -8.62 8.67
CA GLU A 362 -7.20 -8.68 8.02
C GLU A 362 -8.28 -8.17 8.97
N GLN A 363 -9.22 -7.37 8.46
CA GLN A 363 -10.38 -7.02 9.25
C GLN A 363 -11.70 -6.91 8.48
N LEU A 364 -12.76 -7.41 9.13
CA LEU A 364 -14.13 -7.35 8.67
C LEU A 364 -14.65 -5.91 8.58
N ILE A 365 -15.31 -5.59 7.48
CA ILE A 365 -15.96 -4.29 7.21
C ILE A 365 -17.30 -4.28 7.95
N ASN A 366 -17.34 -3.58 9.09
CA ASN A 366 -18.54 -3.45 9.92
C ASN A 366 -18.99 -1.99 10.15
N ALA A 367 -18.21 -1.00 9.72
CA ALA A 367 -18.55 0.42 9.81
C ALA A 367 -17.90 1.26 8.69
N ASN A 368 -18.50 2.43 8.40
CA ASN A 368 -17.95 3.39 7.42
C ASN A 368 -16.69 4.12 7.93
N GLN A 369 -16.49 4.18 9.25
CA GLN A 369 -15.31 4.76 9.88
C GLN A 369 -14.49 3.66 10.57
N PHE A 370 -13.23 3.53 10.19
CA PHE A 370 -12.46 2.32 10.42
C PHE A 370 -11.01 2.62 10.79
N ASN A 371 -10.77 2.87 12.09
CA ASN A 371 -9.43 3.12 12.59
C ASN A 371 -8.76 1.80 12.96
N ILE A 372 -7.56 1.56 12.43
CA ILE A 372 -6.80 0.33 12.65
C ILE A 372 -5.49 0.65 13.34
N ARG A 373 -5.10 -0.23 14.27
CA ARG A 373 -3.78 -0.24 14.88
C ARG A 373 -3.02 -1.43 14.35
N LEU A 374 -1.91 -1.20 13.66
CA LEU A 374 -1.03 -2.28 13.20
C LEU A 374 -0.05 -2.63 14.31
N ARG A 375 0.25 -3.92 14.46
CA ARG A 375 1.20 -4.41 15.45
C ARG A 375 2.60 -4.48 14.82
N PRO A 376 3.63 -3.87 15.44
CA PRO A 376 5.01 -4.10 15.02
C PRO A 376 5.33 -5.60 15.07
N SER A 377 6.01 -6.10 14.05
CA SER A 377 6.37 -7.52 14.01
C SER A 377 7.47 -7.78 15.06
N GLN A 378 7.14 -8.53 16.12
CA GLN A 378 8.07 -8.80 17.22
C GLN A 378 9.09 -9.88 16.85
N GLN A 379 10.08 -9.52 16.04
CA GLN A 379 11.37 -10.19 15.98
C GLN A 379 12.48 -9.24 16.42
N MET A 380 12.45 -8.82 17.68
CA MET A 380 13.59 -8.20 18.37
C MET A 380 13.60 -8.63 19.83
N LEU A 381 14.67 -9.30 20.27
CA LEU A 381 14.92 -9.61 21.67
C LEU A 381 15.59 -8.40 22.35
N GLN A 382 14.94 -7.94 23.43
CA GLN A 382 15.40 -7.17 24.58
C GLN A 382 16.70 -6.34 24.40
N GLU A 383 16.52 -5.02 24.29
CA GLU A 383 17.60 -4.04 24.45
C GLU A 383 17.60 -3.46 25.88
N VAL A 384 18.78 -3.40 26.48
CA VAL A 384 19.03 -2.88 27.82
C VAL A 384 18.88 -1.36 27.82
N VAL A 385 18.01 -0.86 28.70
CA VAL A 385 17.80 0.57 28.93
C VAL A 385 19.04 1.18 29.56
N VAL A 386 19.60 2.22 28.93
CA VAL A 386 20.40 3.24 29.62
C VAL A 386 19.71 4.57 29.39
N THR A 387 19.22 5.16 30.47
CA THR A 387 18.56 6.47 30.49
C THR A 387 19.60 7.58 30.37
N GLY A 388 19.31 8.56 29.53
CA GLY A 388 20.06 9.81 29.44
C GLY A 388 19.16 10.93 28.94
N TYR A 389 18.72 11.80 29.85
CA TYR A 389 17.90 12.98 29.62
C TYR A 389 18.64 14.04 28.80
N GLY A 390 17.92 14.72 27.89
CA GLY A 390 18.40 15.92 27.22
C GLY A 390 17.33 16.55 26.32
N GLU A 391 16.62 17.55 26.85
CA GLU A 391 15.79 18.46 26.06
C GLU A 391 16.66 19.43 25.24
N ALA A 392 16.32 19.68 23.96
CA ALA A 392 16.45 21.01 23.35
C ALA A 392 15.78 21.14 21.97
N LYS A 393 14.81 22.06 21.94
CA LYS A 393 14.44 23.05 20.89
C LYS A 393 14.13 22.62 19.46
N ALA A 394 12.84 22.69 19.15
CA ALA A 394 12.28 22.86 17.81
C ALA A 394 12.73 24.18 17.17
N MET A 395 13.31 24.10 15.97
CA MET A 395 13.50 25.22 15.06
C MET A 395 12.31 25.22 14.08
N ARG A 396 11.43 26.21 14.19
CA ARG A 396 10.34 26.46 13.23
C ARG A 396 10.90 27.23 12.05
N GLU A 397 11.05 26.59 10.90
CA GLU A 397 11.14 27.31 9.62
C GLU A 397 9.74 27.43 9.01
N LYS A 398 9.36 28.66 8.65
CA LYS A 398 8.13 28.96 7.89
C LYS A 398 8.34 28.55 6.43
N PRO A 399 7.40 27.86 5.76
CA PRO A 399 7.51 27.66 4.33
C PRO A 399 7.18 28.98 3.60
N ALA A 400 8.04 29.35 2.64
CA ALA A 400 7.79 30.43 1.69
C ALA A 400 6.66 30.05 0.70
N PRO A 401 5.88 31.02 0.18
CA PRO A 401 4.81 30.73 -0.75
C PRO A 401 5.39 30.30 -2.10
N VAL A 402 5.10 29.06 -2.51
CA VAL A 402 5.37 28.57 -3.87
C VAL A 402 4.33 29.16 -4.80
N ALA A 403 4.76 30.06 -5.68
CA ALA A 403 3.95 30.56 -6.78
C ALA A 403 3.71 29.42 -7.78
N LEU A 404 2.43 29.04 -7.96
CA LEU A 404 1.98 28.15 -9.02
C LEU A 404 2.21 28.83 -10.37
N ARG A 405 3.29 28.46 -11.05
CA ARG A 405 3.62 28.91 -12.40
C ARG A 405 3.42 27.75 -13.36
N GLY A 406 2.45 27.91 -14.26
CA GLY A 406 2.42 27.29 -15.59
C GLY A 406 2.24 25.78 -15.63
N MET A 407 1.00 25.36 -15.89
CA MET A 407 0.64 24.00 -16.28
C MET A 407 1.20 23.71 -17.69
N ASN A 408 2.46 23.29 -17.78
CA ASN A 408 2.94 22.61 -18.98
C ASN A 408 2.52 21.14 -18.85
N SER A 409 1.69 20.71 -19.79
CA SER A 409 1.37 19.32 -20.07
C SER A 409 2.65 18.46 -20.04
N LEU A 410 2.83 17.72 -18.95
CA LEU A 410 3.74 16.59 -18.93
C LEU A 410 3.04 15.50 -19.74
N THR A 411 3.27 15.50 -21.04
CA THR A 411 3.14 14.28 -21.83
C THR A 411 4.15 13.29 -21.25
N SER A 412 3.71 12.42 -20.35
CA SER A 412 4.49 11.21 -20.09
C SER A 412 4.54 10.47 -21.41
N ASN A 413 5.75 10.16 -21.88
CA ASN A 413 5.87 9.21 -22.97
C ASN A 413 5.20 7.93 -22.46
N ALA A 414 4.08 7.56 -23.09
CA ALA A 414 3.33 6.38 -22.71
C ALA A 414 4.29 5.19 -22.74
N VAL A 415 4.32 4.43 -21.65
CA VAL A 415 5.06 3.19 -21.60
C VAL A 415 4.42 2.26 -22.61
N GLU A 416 5.21 1.67 -23.51
CA GLU A 416 4.67 0.64 -24.39
C GLU A 416 4.26 -0.54 -23.52
N VAL A 417 2.97 -0.88 -23.56
CA VAL A 417 2.40 -2.01 -22.84
C VAL A 417 1.74 -2.92 -23.85
N SER A 418 2.09 -4.20 -23.83
CA SER A 418 1.37 -5.21 -24.58
C SER A 418 0.44 -5.99 -23.66
N THR A 419 -0.83 -6.07 -24.04
CA THR A 419 -1.83 -6.83 -23.30
C THR A 419 -1.98 -8.20 -23.91
N VAL A 420 -1.92 -9.24 -23.08
CA VAL A 420 -2.17 -10.63 -23.47
C VAL A 420 -3.31 -11.16 -22.63
N GLU A 421 -4.43 -11.50 -23.29
CA GLU A 421 -5.52 -12.22 -22.66
C GLU A 421 -5.22 -13.72 -22.64
N LYS A 422 -5.31 -14.32 -21.46
CA LYS A 422 -5.24 -15.78 -21.27
C LYS A 422 -6.61 -16.27 -20.82
N GLN A 423 -6.83 -17.59 -20.90
CA GLN A 423 -8.12 -18.21 -20.57
C GLN A 423 -8.67 -17.87 -19.16
N THR A 424 -7.80 -17.46 -18.22
CA THR A 424 -8.18 -17.22 -16.81
C THR A 424 -7.69 -15.89 -16.24
N ASN A 425 -6.91 -15.10 -16.98
CA ASN A 425 -6.40 -13.81 -16.51
C ASN A 425 -5.95 -12.90 -17.67
N VAL A 426 -5.75 -11.64 -17.34
CA VAL A 426 -5.16 -10.63 -18.24
C VAL A 426 -3.77 -10.31 -17.72
N THR A 427 -2.79 -10.26 -18.62
CA THR A 427 -1.44 -9.82 -18.32
C THR A 427 -1.07 -8.57 -19.12
N PHE A 428 -0.46 -7.59 -18.44
CA PHE A 428 0.10 -6.38 -19.03
C PHE A 428 1.63 -6.48 -18.97
N ASP A 429 2.26 -6.63 -20.13
CA ASP A 429 3.72 -6.69 -20.24
C ASP A 429 4.24 -5.27 -20.47
N ILE A 430 4.97 -4.76 -19.48
CA ILE A 430 5.56 -3.43 -19.51
C ILE A 430 6.91 -3.51 -20.23
N GLN A 431 7.02 -2.89 -21.40
CA GLN A 431 8.18 -3.08 -22.28
C GLN A 431 9.47 -2.49 -21.69
N ASN A 432 9.37 -1.35 -20.99
CA ASN A 432 10.50 -0.70 -20.36
C ASN A 432 10.87 -1.38 -19.03
N PRO A 433 12.16 -1.65 -18.76
CA PRO A 433 12.57 -2.23 -17.49
C PRO A 433 12.47 -1.20 -16.35
N TYR A 434 12.10 -1.67 -15.16
CA TYR A 434 11.89 -0.84 -13.98
C TYR A 434 12.81 -1.22 -12.81
N THR A 435 13.07 -0.24 -11.94
CA THR A 435 13.68 -0.48 -10.63
C THR A 435 12.65 -0.27 -9.51
N ILE A 436 12.33 -1.33 -8.78
CA ILE A 436 11.38 -1.31 -7.64
C ILE A 436 12.10 -1.82 -6.40
N LEU A 437 12.34 -0.92 -5.44
CA LEU A 437 13.06 -1.21 -4.20
C LEU A 437 12.19 -2.03 -3.24
N SER A 438 12.83 -2.83 -2.39
CA SER A 438 12.13 -3.59 -1.35
C SER A 438 11.89 -2.73 -0.11
N ASP A 439 11.26 -1.59 -0.30
CA ASP A 439 10.97 -0.61 0.75
C ASP A 439 9.46 -0.38 0.95
N GLY A 440 8.63 -1.22 0.33
CA GLY A 440 7.17 -1.27 0.52
C GLY A 440 6.44 -0.02 0.04
N LYS A 441 7.19 0.97 -0.47
CA LYS A 441 6.61 2.17 -1.03
C LYS A 441 5.93 1.83 -2.34
N GLN A 442 4.93 2.63 -2.63
CA GLN A 442 4.17 2.51 -3.85
C GLN A 442 4.93 3.08 -5.04
N PHE A 443 5.03 2.28 -6.08
CA PHE A 443 5.58 2.67 -7.37
C PHE A 443 4.47 2.61 -8.42
N SER A 444 4.14 3.77 -9.02
CA SER A 444 3.11 3.86 -10.06
C SER A 444 3.72 3.58 -11.43
N VAL A 445 3.09 2.70 -12.20
CA VAL A 445 3.42 2.38 -13.58
C VAL A 445 2.23 2.76 -14.47
N ASP A 446 2.46 3.56 -15.49
CA ASP A 446 1.43 3.90 -16.48
C ASP A 446 1.19 2.67 -17.37
N ILE A 447 -0.06 2.21 -17.45
CA ILE A 447 -0.49 1.10 -18.31
C ILE A 447 -0.91 1.65 -19.68
N GLY A 448 -1.64 2.76 -19.70
CA GLY A 448 -2.09 3.38 -20.95
C GLY A 448 -2.98 4.60 -20.75
N ASN A 449 -3.16 5.35 -21.83
CA ASN A 449 -4.01 6.52 -21.91
C ASN A 449 -5.05 6.29 -23.01
N TYR A 450 -6.33 6.46 -22.69
CA TYR A 450 -7.43 6.11 -23.58
C TYR A 450 -8.47 7.22 -23.61
N ASP A 451 -9.06 7.46 -24.77
CA ASP A 451 -10.18 8.39 -24.94
C ASP A 451 -11.45 7.62 -25.29
N PHE A 452 -12.48 7.80 -24.47
CA PHE A 452 -13.78 7.19 -24.67
C PHE A 452 -14.80 8.23 -25.07
N LYS A 453 -15.56 7.94 -26.13
CA LYS A 453 -16.81 8.67 -26.37
C LYS A 453 -17.75 8.44 -25.18
N ALA A 454 -18.30 9.53 -24.66
CA ALA A 454 -19.12 9.52 -23.47
C ALA A 454 -20.47 10.19 -23.72
N ASP A 455 -21.54 9.57 -23.22
CA ASP A 455 -22.87 10.17 -23.17
C ASP A 455 -23.14 10.65 -21.74
N TYR A 456 -23.38 11.95 -21.58
CA TYR A 456 -23.56 12.58 -20.27
C TYR A 456 -25.04 12.74 -19.91
N GLU A 457 -25.38 12.37 -18.69
CA GLU A 457 -26.71 12.58 -18.11
C GLU A 457 -26.61 12.91 -16.62
N TYR A 458 -27.67 13.45 -16.05
CA TYR A 458 -27.79 13.65 -14.62
C TYR A 458 -28.68 12.58 -14.02
N TYR A 459 -28.33 12.13 -12.82
CA TYR A 459 -29.08 11.14 -12.07
C TYR A 459 -29.42 11.66 -10.67
N ALA A 460 -30.63 11.39 -10.20
CA ALA A 460 -31.04 11.71 -8.84
C ALA A 460 -31.97 10.65 -8.24
N ALA A 461 -31.77 10.35 -6.96
CA ALA A 461 -32.62 9.44 -6.19
C ALA A 461 -32.97 10.10 -4.84
N PRO A 462 -33.91 11.07 -4.80
CA PRO A 462 -34.14 11.94 -3.66
C PRO A 462 -34.68 11.26 -2.41
N LYS A 463 -35.13 10.00 -2.51
CA LYS A 463 -35.41 9.15 -1.34
C LYS A 463 -34.14 8.79 -0.55
N ILE A 464 -32.99 8.69 -1.23
CA ILE A 464 -31.69 8.32 -0.66
C ILE A 464 -30.82 9.55 -0.44
N SER A 465 -30.76 10.45 -1.43
CA SER A 465 -29.99 11.69 -1.37
C SER A 465 -30.64 12.78 -2.23
N SER A 466 -30.77 13.99 -1.69
CA SER A 466 -31.30 15.16 -2.41
C SER A 466 -30.35 15.72 -3.47
N GLU A 467 -29.16 15.15 -3.61
CA GLU A 467 -28.14 15.60 -4.55
C GLU A 467 -28.38 15.03 -5.95
N ALA A 468 -28.05 15.82 -6.98
CA ALA A 468 -27.99 15.38 -8.36
C ALA A 468 -26.55 15.06 -8.75
N PHE A 469 -26.35 13.92 -9.40
CA PHE A 469 -25.05 13.43 -9.83
C PHE A 469 -24.93 13.56 -11.35
N LEU A 470 -23.86 14.20 -11.82
CA LEU A 470 -23.46 14.09 -13.22
C LEU A 470 -22.89 12.68 -13.42
N THR A 471 -23.39 11.97 -14.42
CA THR A 471 -22.89 10.65 -14.82
C THR A 471 -22.50 10.67 -16.29
N ALA A 472 -21.59 9.77 -16.65
CA ALA A 472 -21.18 9.54 -18.02
C ALA A 472 -21.24 8.06 -18.34
N LYS A 473 -21.79 7.73 -19.50
CA LYS A 473 -21.85 6.38 -20.03
C LYS A 473 -20.78 6.24 -21.09
N ILE A 474 -19.89 5.27 -20.90
CA ILE A 474 -18.86 4.92 -21.88
C ILE A 474 -19.08 3.50 -22.39
N SER A 475 -18.77 3.28 -23.66
CA SER A 475 -18.81 1.99 -24.34
C SER A 475 -17.44 1.70 -24.99
N GLY A 476 -17.18 0.44 -25.37
CA GLY A 476 -15.89 0.03 -25.95
C GLY A 476 -14.76 -0.17 -24.93
N PHE A 477 -15.04 -0.04 -23.63
CA PHE A 477 -14.03 -0.22 -22.56
C PHE A 477 -13.49 -1.67 -22.46
N ASN A 478 -14.20 -2.64 -23.02
CA ASN A 478 -13.79 -4.05 -23.04
C ASN A 478 -12.54 -4.28 -23.90
N GLU A 479 -12.25 -3.42 -24.89
CA GLU A 479 -11.11 -3.58 -25.80
C GLU A 479 -9.75 -3.39 -25.10
N ILE A 480 -9.74 -2.74 -23.94
CA ILE A 480 -8.52 -2.40 -23.21
C ILE A 480 -8.36 -3.17 -21.89
N ASN A 481 -9.23 -4.17 -21.66
CA ASN A 481 -9.19 -5.04 -20.48
C ASN A 481 -9.16 -4.28 -19.14
N LEU A 482 -10.08 -3.33 -18.96
CA LEU A 482 -10.20 -2.61 -17.67
C LEU A 482 -10.47 -3.58 -16.52
N ILE A 483 -9.85 -3.30 -15.38
CA ILE A 483 -10.04 -4.08 -14.15
C ILE A 483 -10.68 -3.18 -13.09
N SER A 484 -11.62 -3.69 -12.30
CA SER A 484 -12.28 -2.88 -11.28
C SER A 484 -11.26 -2.24 -10.31
N GLY A 485 -11.41 -0.95 -10.03
CA GLY A 485 -10.44 -0.18 -9.25
C GLY A 485 -10.90 1.23 -8.93
N GLU A 486 -10.18 1.90 -8.03
CA GLU A 486 -10.49 3.28 -7.64
C GLU A 486 -10.07 4.28 -8.73
N ALA A 487 -10.93 5.25 -9.00
CA ALA A 487 -10.69 6.29 -9.99
C ALA A 487 -10.77 7.68 -9.35
N ASN A 488 -9.75 8.50 -9.58
CA ASN A 488 -9.80 9.94 -9.34
C ASN A 488 -10.60 10.59 -10.46
N VAL A 489 -11.52 11.48 -10.12
CA VAL A 489 -12.40 12.13 -11.08
C VAL A 489 -12.10 13.61 -11.16
N PHE A 490 -11.91 14.09 -12.39
CA PHE A 490 -11.72 15.49 -12.72
C PHE A 490 -12.75 15.94 -13.75
N PHE A 491 -13.39 17.08 -13.50
CA PHE A 491 -14.32 17.72 -14.41
C PHE A 491 -14.00 19.21 -14.51
N GLU A 492 -13.97 19.78 -15.72
CA GLU A 492 -13.59 21.19 -15.96
C GLU A 492 -12.25 21.56 -15.29
N GLY A 493 -11.29 20.63 -15.32
CA GLY A 493 -9.96 20.79 -14.69
C GLY A 493 -9.93 20.72 -13.16
N THR A 494 -11.08 20.50 -12.50
CA THR A 494 -11.18 20.45 -11.03
C THR A 494 -11.31 19.01 -10.53
N PHE A 495 -10.59 18.65 -9.47
CA PHE A 495 -10.74 17.35 -8.79
C PHE A 495 -12.06 17.31 -8.02
N LEU A 496 -12.97 16.41 -8.42
CA LEU A 496 -14.29 16.26 -7.81
C LEU A 496 -14.34 15.17 -6.73
N GLY A 497 -13.39 14.23 -6.75
CA GLY A 497 -13.28 13.18 -5.74
C GLY A 497 -12.87 11.84 -6.32
N LYS A 498 -13.22 10.78 -5.59
CA LYS A 498 -12.92 9.38 -5.95
C LYS A 498 -14.21 8.61 -6.20
N THR A 499 -14.20 7.79 -7.25
CA THR A 499 -15.28 6.84 -7.58
C THR A 499 -14.72 5.43 -7.73
N LEU A 500 -15.59 4.43 -7.76
CA LEU A 500 -15.22 3.05 -8.06
C LEU A 500 -15.56 2.77 -9.53
N LEU A 501 -14.54 2.36 -10.29
CA LEU A 501 -14.72 1.75 -11.60
C LEU A 501 -15.12 0.28 -11.38
N ASP A 502 -16.39 -0.06 -11.56
CA ASP A 502 -16.88 -1.44 -11.39
C ASP A 502 -17.18 -2.08 -12.74
N VAL A 503 -16.17 -2.76 -13.28
CA VAL A 503 -16.21 -3.39 -14.60
C VAL A 503 -17.00 -4.70 -14.57
N GLN A 504 -17.01 -5.41 -13.43
CA GLN A 504 -17.62 -6.74 -13.32
C GLN A 504 -19.15 -6.71 -13.39
N ASN A 505 -19.76 -5.62 -12.92
CA ASN A 505 -21.20 -5.41 -12.97
C ASN A 505 -21.65 -4.57 -14.17
N ALA A 506 -20.70 -4.15 -15.02
CA ALA A 506 -21.01 -3.46 -16.26
C ALA A 506 -21.28 -4.48 -17.37
N ALA A 507 -22.40 -4.29 -18.08
CA ALA A 507 -22.64 -4.95 -19.36
C ALA A 507 -21.80 -4.24 -20.45
N ASP A 508 -22.38 -3.93 -21.61
CA ASP A 508 -21.65 -3.25 -22.70
C ASP A 508 -21.46 -1.74 -22.47
N THR A 509 -21.94 -1.21 -21.35
CA THR A 509 -21.87 0.21 -21.00
C THR A 509 -21.46 0.38 -19.55
N LEU A 510 -20.36 1.11 -19.35
CA LEU A 510 -19.88 1.47 -18.02
C LEU A 510 -20.41 2.85 -17.64
N THR A 511 -21.06 2.95 -16.49
CA THR A 511 -21.57 4.22 -15.97
C THR A 511 -20.60 4.77 -14.92
N LEU A 512 -20.06 5.94 -15.19
CA LEU A 512 -19.14 6.67 -14.33
C LEU A 512 -19.89 7.79 -13.61
N SER A 513 -19.81 7.83 -12.29
CA SER A 513 -20.27 8.99 -11.51
C SER A 513 -19.18 10.06 -11.53
N LEU A 514 -19.49 11.22 -12.11
CA LEU A 514 -18.56 12.33 -12.24
C LEU A 514 -18.61 13.31 -11.07
N GLY A 515 -19.62 13.22 -10.21
CA GLY A 515 -19.74 14.03 -8.99
C GLY A 515 -21.08 14.74 -8.88
N VAL A 516 -21.25 15.48 -7.78
CA VAL A 516 -22.49 16.22 -7.47
C VAL A 516 -22.48 17.61 -8.12
N ASP A 517 -23.61 18.02 -8.69
CA ASP A 517 -23.81 19.37 -9.22
C ASP A 517 -24.91 20.11 -8.43
N LYS A 518 -24.47 21.06 -7.60
CA LYS A 518 -25.36 21.84 -6.73
C LYS A 518 -26.30 22.80 -7.49
N ASN A 519 -26.10 22.99 -8.79
CA ASN A 519 -26.97 23.83 -9.60
C ASN A 519 -28.25 23.09 -10.04
N LEU A 520 -28.34 21.78 -9.84
CA LEU A 520 -29.58 21.02 -10.02
C LEU A 520 -30.18 20.72 -8.64
N VAL A 521 -31.14 21.55 -8.23
CA VAL A 521 -31.72 21.48 -6.88
C VAL A 521 -32.92 20.54 -6.89
N ILE A 522 -32.87 19.50 -6.05
CA ILE A 522 -33.93 18.49 -5.95
C ILE A 522 -34.38 18.37 -4.50
N LYS A 523 -35.69 18.43 -4.29
CA LYS A 523 -36.31 18.27 -2.97
C LYS A 523 -37.46 17.27 -3.05
N ARG A 524 -37.50 16.32 -2.13
CA ARG A 524 -38.61 15.36 -1.97
C ARG A 524 -39.33 15.65 -0.67
N GLU A 525 -40.53 16.20 -0.77
CA GLU A 525 -41.31 16.68 0.38
C GLU A 525 -42.59 15.88 0.56
N LYS A 526 -42.80 15.38 1.78
CA LYS A 526 -44.01 14.68 2.19
C LYS A 526 -45.12 15.69 2.47
N GLN A 527 -46.23 15.58 1.76
CA GLN A 527 -47.35 16.52 1.87
C GLN A 527 -48.25 16.13 3.06
N LYS A 528 -48.16 16.87 4.17
CA LYS A 528 -48.82 16.53 5.44
C LYS A 528 -50.34 16.42 5.31
N ASP A 529 -50.96 17.33 4.55
CA ASP A 529 -52.43 17.44 4.43
C ASP A 529 -53.08 16.31 3.62
N PHE A 530 -52.29 15.43 3.01
CA PHE A 530 -52.78 14.37 2.12
C PHE A 530 -52.36 12.96 2.53
N ASN A 531 -51.78 12.83 3.73
CA ASN A 531 -51.46 11.54 4.33
C ASN A 531 -52.51 11.22 5.39
N GLU A 532 -53.53 10.46 4.98
CA GLU A 532 -54.59 10.02 5.89
C GLU A 532 -54.48 8.52 6.14
N ARG A 533 -54.74 8.13 7.40
CA ARG A 533 -55.00 6.74 7.78
C ARG A 533 -56.49 6.55 7.89
N GLN A 534 -57.06 5.73 7.02
CA GLN A 534 -58.48 5.42 6.99
C GLN A 534 -58.72 4.01 7.51
N PHE A 535 -59.64 3.86 8.46
CA PHE A 535 -59.98 2.59 9.07
C PHE A 535 -61.22 1.99 8.39
N MET A 536 -61.11 0.80 7.82
CA MET A 536 -62.22 0.13 7.10
C MET A 536 -62.35 -1.33 7.55
N GLY A 537 -63.28 -1.60 8.47
CA GLY A 537 -63.51 -2.94 9.02
C GLY A 537 -62.26 -3.51 9.70
N SER A 538 -61.79 -4.69 9.27
CA SER A 538 -60.57 -5.34 9.75
C SER A 538 -59.28 -4.82 9.09
N SER A 539 -59.39 -3.97 8.06
CA SER A 539 -58.27 -3.40 7.30
C SER A 539 -58.10 -1.90 7.55
N GLN A 540 -56.90 -1.39 7.32
CA GLN A 540 -56.61 0.04 7.28
C GLN A 540 -55.91 0.38 5.97
N ARG A 541 -56.06 1.63 5.55
CA ARG A 541 -55.40 2.20 4.38
C ARG A 541 -54.54 3.38 4.79
N ASP A 542 -53.30 3.38 4.35
CA ASP A 542 -52.35 4.48 4.52
C ASP A 542 -52.06 5.11 3.16
N SER A 543 -52.44 6.37 2.99
CA SER A 543 -52.08 7.14 1.81
C SER A 543 -50.73 7.83 2.00
N ARG A 544 -49.94 7.88 0.92
CA ARG A 544 -48.67 8.60 0.87
C ARG A 544 -48.69 9.55 -0.31
N HIS A 545 -48.35 10.81 -0.04
CA HIS A 545 -48.24 11.87 -1.04
C HIS A 545 -46.90 12.59 -0.91
N PHE A 546 -46.08 12.47 -1.94
CA PHE A 546 -44.79 13.15 -2.07
C PHE A 546 -44.80 14.06 -3.29
N VAL A 547 -44.16 15.22 -3.13
CA VAL A 547 -43.85 16.13 -4.24
C VAL A 547 -42.34 16.20 -4.35
N ILE A 548 -41.83 15.88 -5.54
CA ILE A 548 -40.42 16.03 -5.90
C ILE A 548 -40.29 17.29 -6.72
N ASP A 549 -39.74 18.34 -6.13
CA ASP A 549 -39.49 19.64 -6.77
C ASP A 549 -38.06 19.66 -7.32
N ILE A 550 -37.93 19.92 -8.62
CA ILE A 550 -36.69 19.85 -9.38
C ILE A 550 -36.49 21.19 -10.07
N LYS A 551 -35.34 21.84 -9.83
CA LYS A 551 -34.99 23.11 -10.47
C LYS A 551 -33.60 23.05 -11.10
N ASN A 552 -33.54 23.29 -12.41
CA ASN A 552 -32.29 23.52 -13.12
C ASN A 552 -31.87 24.98 -12.97
N ARG A 553 -30.82 25.30 -12.21
CA ARG A 553 -30.27 26.67 -12.09
C ARG A 553 -29.10 26.94 -13.05
N LYS A 554 -28.81 26.01 -13.95
CA LYS A 554 -27.75 26.15 -14.95
C LYS A 554 -28.23 27.01 -16.12
N SER A 555 -27.27 27.58 -16.85
CA SER A 555 -27.49 28.28 -18.11
C SER A 555 -27.73 27.36 -19.30
N GLN A 556 -27.56 26.04 -19.12
CA GLN A 556 -27.70 25.01 -20.16
C GLN A 556 -28.81 24.02 -19.84
N ALA A 557 -29.36 23.40 -20.89
CA ALA A 557 -30.34 22.33 -20.74
C ALA A 557 -29.68 21.06 -20.17
N VAL A 558 -30.46 20.28 -19.42
CA VAL A 558 -29.97 19.11 -18.68
C VAL A 558 -30.85 17.90 -18.96
N ASN A 559 -30.24 16.80 -19.42
CA ASN A 559 -30.89 15.48 -19.42
C ASN A 559 -30.84 14.91 -18.00
N LEU A 560 -32.01 14.78 -17.35
CA LEU A 560 -32.13 14.30 -15.98
C LEU A 560 -32.95 13.01 -15.91
N ILE A 561 -32.42 12.03 -15.20
CA ILE A 561 -33.10 10.84 -14.72
C ILE A 561 -33.37 11.00 -13.22
N VAL A 562 -34.63 10.91 -12.83
CA VAL A 562 -35.03 10.86 -11.41
C VAL A 562 -35.59 9.47 -11.13
N GLN A 563 -35.18 8.88 -10.00
CA GLN A 563 -35.70 7.61 -9.52
C GLN A 563 -36.28 7.71 -8.11
N ASP A 564 -37.40 7.01 -7.92
CA ASP A 564 -38.03 6.75 -6.62
C ASP A 564 -38.63 5.34 -6.69
N GLN A 565 -39.41 4.92 -5.70
CA GLN A 565 -39.97 3.57 -5.65
C GLN A 565 -41.35 3.52 -5.02
N LEU A 566 -42.16 2.59 -5.50
CA LEU A 566 -43.35 2.10 -4.81
C LEU A 566 -42.96 0.92 -3.90
N PRO A 567 -43.61 0.76 -2.74
CA PRO A 567 -43.46 -0.46 -1.95
C PRO A 567 -44.02 -1.65 -2.73
N ILE A 568 -43.40 -2.83 -2.58
CA ILE A 568 -43.93 -4.09 -3.12
C ILE A 568 -44.51 -4.91 -1.98
N SER A 569 -45.67 -5.50 -2.24
CA SER A 569 -46.29 -6.41 -1.30
C SER A 569 -45.51 -7.73 -1.21
N THR A 570 -45.19 -8.15 0.02
CA THR A 570 -44.60 -9.47 0.31
C THR A 570 -45.63 -10.49 0.77
N SER A 571 -46.92 -10.13 0.80
CA SER A 571 -48.01 -10.97 1.28
C SER A 571 -49.34 -10.64 0.60
N ASN A 572 -50.16 -11.65 0.34
CA ASN A 572 -51.48 -11.48 -0.26
C ASN A 572 -52.44 -10.60 0.59
N ASP A 573 -52.14 -10.42 1.88
CA ASP A 573 -52.91 -9.55 2.80
C ASP A 573 -52.62 -8.05 2.60
N ILE A 574 -51.57 -7.69 1.86
CA ILE A 574 -51.14 -6.31 1.62
C ILE A 574 -51.35 -5.99 0.14
N SER A 575 -52.01 -4.87 -0.13
CA SER A 575 -52.16 -4.34 -1.50
C SER A 575 -51.64 -2.92 -1.58
N VAL A 576 -50.91 -2.63 -2.67
CA VAL A 576 -50.35 -1.31 -2.97
C VAL A 576 -51.06 -0.80 -4.22
N GLU A 577 -51.82 0.28 -4.06
CA GLU A 577 -52.57 0.94 -5.13
C GLU A 577 -51.82 2.20 -5.56
N LYS A 578 -51.33 2.22 -6.80
CA LYS A 578 -50.75 3.42 -7.43
C LYS A 578 -51.86 4.42 -7.75
N GLN A 579 -51.71 5.69 -7.35
CA GLN A 579 -52.70 6.74 -7.61
C GLN A 579 -52.19 7.76 -8.63
N GLU A 580 -51.05 8.40 -8.36
CA GLU A 580 -50.41 9.36 -9.26
C GLU A 580 -48.90 9.14 -9.26
N ILE A 581 -48.27 9.09 -10.43
CA ILE A 581 -46.83 8.86 -10.57
C ILE A 581 -46.19 9.82 -11.57
N SER A 582 -46.89 10.86 -12.01
CA SER A 582 -46.43 11.85 -12.98
C SER A 582 -45.82 11.24 -14.24
N LYS A 583 -46.48 10.21 -14.78
CA LYS A 583 -46.04 9.45 -15.97
C LYS A 583 -44.67 8.75 -15.82
N ALA A 584 -44.24 8.40 -14.61
CA ALA A 584 -43.05 7.58 -14.42
C ALA A 584 -43.16 6.25 -15.18
N GLN A 585 -42.03 5.75 -15.67
CA GLN A 585 -41.91 4.35 -16.06
C GLN A 585 -41.80 3.51 -14.78
N LEU A 586 -42.73 2.57 -14.58
CA LEU A 586 -42.77 1.67 -13.43
C LEU A 586 -42.27 0.29 -13.82
N ASP A 587 -41.28 -0.22 -13.10
CA ASP A 587 -40.91 -1.64 -13.09
C ASP A 587 -41.72 -2.36 -12.00
N GLU A 588 -42.72 -3.14 -12.42
CA GLU A 588 -43.65 -3.83 -11.51
C GLU A 588 -42.95 -4.93 -10.69
N SER A 589 -41.74 -5.38 -11.07
CA SER A 589 -41.02 -6.47 -10.38
C SER A 589 -40.31 -5.99 -9.11
N ASN A 590 -39.81 -4.75 -9.11
CA ASN A 590 -39.02 -4.15 -8.04
C ASN A 590 -39.61 -2.82 -7.53
N GLY A 591 -40.74 -2.35 -8.11
CA GLY A 591 -41.45 -1.13 -7.72
C GLY A 591 -40.74 0.15 -8.15
N LEU A 592 -39.67 0.09 -8.94
CA LEU A 592 -38.85 1.24 -9.32
C LEU A 592 -39.61 2.17 -10.26
N LEU A 593 -39.63 3.46 -9.92
CA LEU A 593 -40.19 4.54 -10.74
C LEU A 593 -39.05 5.33 -11.36
N THR A 594 -39.06 5.49 -12.69
CA THR A 594 -38.07 6.28 -13.43
C THR A 594 -38.73 7.38 -14.24
N TRP A 595 -38.30 8.62 -14.03
CA TRP A 595 -38.63 9.77 -14.89
C TRP A 595 -37.40 10.18 -15.69
N LYS A 596 -37.53 10.28 -17.01
CA LYS A 596 -36.50 10.83 -17.90
C LYS A 596 -37.01 12.13 -18.49
N MET A 597 -36.23 13.20 -18.42
CA MET A 597 -36.65 14.51 -18.91
C MET A 597 -35.48 15.39 -19.31
N LEU A 598 -35.71 16.23 -20.31
CA LEU A 598 -34.89 17.41 -20.58
C LEU A 598 -35.44 18.58 -19.75
N LEU A 599 -34.61 19.15 -18.88
CA LEU A 599 -34.89 20.42 -18.20
C LEU A 599 -34.17 21.55 -18.93
N GLN A 600 -34.92 22.56 -19.36
CA GLN A 600 -34.37 23.78 -19.93
C GLN A 600 -33.66 24.63 -18.84
N PRO A 601 -32.81 25.58 -19.23
CA PRO A 601 -32.18 26.53 -18.30
C PRO A 601 -33.22 27.24 -17.42
N ASN A 602 -32.97 27.34 -16.12
CA ASN A 602 -33.88 27.97 -15.14
C ASN A 602 -35.27 27.32 -14.99
N GLU A 603 -35.53 26.19 -15.66
CA GLU A 603 -36.80 25.48 -15.59
C GLU A 603 -36.98 24.81 -14.21
N GLN A 604 -38.22 24.80 -13.73
CA GLN A 604 -38.62 24.09 -12.52
C GLN A 604 -39.79 23.14 -12.85
N LYS A 605 -39.67 21.88 -12.45
CA LYS A 605 -40.68 20.84 -12.61
C LYS A 605 -41.03 20.22 -11.27
N LYS A 606 -42.30 19.86 -11.10
CA LYS A 606 -42.78 19.12 -9.92
C LYS A 606 -43.30 17.77 -10.37
N LEU A 607 -42.81 16.72 -9.72
CA LEU A 607 -43.30 15.36 -9.88
C LEU A 607 -44.11 14.99 -8.65
N VAL A 608 -45.31 14.49 -8.85
CA VAL A 608 -46.20 13.98 -7.82
C VAL A 608 -46.10 12.46 -7.79
N LEU A 609 -45.84 11.93 -6.60
CA LEU A 609 -45.91 10.51 -6.27
C LEU A 609 -46.96 10.29 -5.19
N LYS A 610 -48.04 9.60 -5.56
CA LYS A 610 -49.15 9.26 -4.67
C LYS A 610 -49.49 7.78 -4.79
N TYR A 611 -49.52 7.10 -3.66
CA TYR A 611 -49.91 5.70 -3.56
C TYR A 611 -50.63 5.43 -2.24
N GLN A 612 -51.38 4.32 -2.20
CA GLN A 612 -52.12 3.89 -1.03
C GLN A 612 -51.79 2.43 -0.71
N VAL A 613 -51.51 2.15 0.56
CA VAL A 613 -51.22 0.79 1.04
C VAL A 613 -52.37 0.33 1.91
N LYS A 614 -53.01 -0.77 1.56
CA LYS A 614 -54.06 -1.43 2.34
C LYS A 614 -53.51 -2.68 3.02
N TYR A 615 -53.74 -2.81 4.32
CA TYR A 615 -53.23 -3.92 5.13
C TYR A 615 -54.09 -4.17 6.39
N PRO A 616 -53.99 -5.33 7.07
CA PRO A 616 -54.76 -5.64 8.27
C PRO A 616 -54.41 -4.73 9.46
N LYS A 617 -55.41 -4.33 10.26
CA LYS A 617 -55.19 -3.43 11.41
C LYS A 617 -54.29 -4.00 12.50
N ASN A 618 -54.34 -5.31 12.68
CA ASN A 618 -53.62 -6.04 13.74
C ASN A 618 -52.20 -6.47 13.34
N LYS A 619 -51.76 -6.18 12.12
CA LYS A 619 -50.41 -6.50 11.63
C LYS A 619 -49.72 -5.18 11.22
N PRO A 620 -48.79 -4.64 12.01
CA PRO A 620 -48.05 -3.45 11.60
C PRO A 620 -47.18 -3.78 10.37
N VAL A 621 -47.16 -2.86 9.40
CA VAL A 621 -46.37 -2.97 8.17
C VAL A 621 -45.42 -1.78 8.12
N ASN A 622 -44.17 -2.00 7.70
CA ASN A 622 -43.28 -0.88 7.40
C ASN A 622 -43.62 -0.32 6.01
N ILE A 623 -44.04 0.94 5.95
CA ILE A 623 -44.54 1.59 4.72
C ILE A 623 -43.53 2.62 4.20
N GLU A 624 -42.45 2.89 4.95
CA GLU A 624 -41.38 3.83 4.58
C GLU A 624 -39.96 3.31 4.90
#